data_AF-A0A9D1YVV4-F1
#
_entry.id   AF-A0A9D1YVV4-F1
#
_cell.length_a   1.000
_cell.length_b   1.000
_cell.length_c   1.000
_cell.angle_alpha   90.00
_cell.angle_beta   90.00
_cell.angle_gamma   90.00
#
_symmetry.space_group_name_H-M   'P 1'
#
loop_
_entity.id
_entity.type
_entity.pdbx_description
1 polymer ?
#
loop_
_entity_poly.entity_id
_entity_poly.type
_entity_poly.pdbx_seq_one_letter_code
_entity_poly.pdbx_strand_id
1 'polypeptide(L)'
;DRAIAQVAAWADVPDLASRIVVRRTVGPADFVTDFNSFRGSALGPAHTLRQSAFFRGVTRSRRVDGLYYTGATSVPGVGLPMCLISAELVLKHVRGDHSPGPLEEP
;
A
#
# COMPACT_ATOMS: atom_id res chain seq x y z
N ASP A 1 13.87 -10.83 22.25
CA ASP A 1 15.09 -10.29 21.60
C ASP A 1 15.74 -11.18 20.52
N ARG A 2 15.04 -12.17 19.95
CA ARG A 2 15.60 -13.02 18.87
C ARG A 2 15.98 -12.21 17.61
N ALA A 3 15.13 -11.26 17.19
CA ALA A 3 15.41 -10.41 16.05
C ALA A 3 16.65 -9.52 16.27
N ILE A 4 16.79 -8.93 17.47
CA ILE A 4 17.95 -8.11 17.83
C ILE A 4 19.23 -8.96 17.83
N ALA A 5 19.19 -10.15 18.44
CA ALA A 5 20.32 -11.08 18.42
C ALA A 5 20.70 -11.52 16.99
N GLN A 6 19.71 -11.76 16.13
CA GLN A 6 19.93 -12.12 14.73
C GLN A 6 20.62 -10.99 13.95
N VAL A 7 20.13 -9.75 14.11
CA VAL A 7 20.72 -8.58 13.45
C VAL A 7 22.13 -8.30 13.99
N ALA A 8 22.34 -8.42 15.30
CA ALA A 8 23.66 -8.28 15.93
C ALA A 8 24.68 -9.26 15.32
N ALA A 9 24.28 -10.52 15.12
CA ALA A 9 25.12 -11.53 14.49
C ALA A 9 25.38 -11.26 13.00
N TRP A 10 24.35 -10.86 12.24
CA TRP A 10 24.50 -10.58 10.80
C TRP A 10 25.34 -9.34 10.48
N ALA A 11 25.29 -8.34 11.36
CA ALA A 11 26.00 -7.08 11.19
C ALA A 11 27.36 -7.04 11.90
N ASP A 12 27.76 -8.11 12.61
CA ASP A 12 28.96 -8.16 13.47
C ASP A 12 29.00 -7.04 14.52
N VAL A 13 27.87 -6.79 15.17
CA VAL A 13 27.72 -5.79 16.24
C VAL A 13 27.28 -6.47 17.53
N PRO A 14 28.20 -7.08 18.30
CA PRO A 14 27.87 -7.93 19.45
C PRO A 14 27.21 -7.16 20.60
N ASP A 15 27.42 -5.85 20.69
CA ASP A 15 26.86 -4.98 21.72
C ASP A 15 25.62 -4.20 21.23
N LEU A 16 25.02 -4.58 20.09
CA LEU A 16 23.83 -3.89 19.55
C LEU A 16 22.72 -3.76 20.59
N ALA A 17 22.48 -4.80 21.40
CA ALA A 17 21.41 -4.81 22.38
C ALA A 17 21.57 -3.72 23.47
N SER A 18 22.80 -3.41 23.87
CA SER A 18 23.08 -2.39 24.90
C SER A 18 23.02 -0.96 24.35
N ARG A 19 23.15 -0.79 23.03
CA ARG A 19 23.06 0.51 22.34
C ARG A 19 21.62 0.94 22.03
N ILE A 20 20.63 0.07 22.23
CA ILE A 20 19.23 0.39 21.91
C ILE A 20 18.62 1.28 22.98
N VAL A 21 18.30 2.52 22.60
CA VAL A 21 17.64 3.51 23.47
C VAL A 21 16.11 3.50 23.39
N VAL A 22 15.55 3.04 22.26
CA VAL A 22 14.10 2.96 22.04
C VAL A 22 13.77 1.66 21.31
N ARG A 23 12.68 1.01 21.73
CA ARG A 23 12.11 -0.17 21.07
C ARG A 23 10.63 0.09 20.80
N ARG A 24 10.24 0.04 19.53
CA ARG A 24 8.83 0.07 19.09
C ARG A 24 8.61 -1.05 18.11
N THR A 25 7.45 -1.69 18.20
CA THR A 25 7.02 -2.73 17.27
C THR A 25 5.75 -2.27 16.60
N VAL A 26 5.63 -2.57 15.32
CA VAL A 26 4.41 -2.39 14.54
C VAL A 26 4.14 -3.74 13.87
N GLY A 27 2.92 -4.23 13.99
CA GLY A 27 2.47 -5.49 13.44
C GLY A 27 1.09 -5.36 12.78
N PRO A 28 0.53 -6.47 12.30
CA PRO A 28 -0.73 -6.44 11.54
C PRO A 28 -1.91 -5.81 12.29
N ALA A 29 -1.97 -5.96 13.61
CA ALA A 29 -3.03 -5.36 14.43
C ALA A 29 -2.98 -3.82 14.43
N ASP A 30 -1.78 -3.25 14.42
CA ASP A 30 -1.59 -1.80 14.30
C ASP A 30 -2.06 -1.32 12.92
N PHE A 31 -1.83 -2.10 11.86
CA PHE A 31 -2.32 -1.75 10.52
C PHE A 31 -3.85 -1.75 10.41
N VAL A 32 -4.53 -2.67 11.12
CA VAL A 32 -6.00 -2.65 11.22
C VAL A 32 -6.47 -1.36 11.89
N THR A 33 -5.81 -0.99 12.99
CA THR A 33 -6.23 0.13 13.86
C THR A 33 -5.88 1.49 13.25
N ASP A 34 -4.64 1.65 12.78
CA ASP A 34 -4.08 2.93 12.35
C ASP A 34 -4.49 3.28 10.91
N PHE A 35 -4.69 2.27 10.05
CA PHE A 35 -4.90 2.47 8.61
C PHE A 35 -6.21 1.87 8.10
N ASN A 36 -7.07 1.33 8.98
CA ASN A 36 -8.27 0.59 8.59
C ASN A 36 -7.96 -0.55 7.60
N SER A 37 -6.76 -1.14 7.69
CA SER A 37 -6.34 -2.15 6.74
C SER A 37 -7.04 -3.47 7.00
N PHE A 38 -7.80 -3.95 6.01
CA PHE A 38 -8.49 -5.24 6.11
C PHE A 38 -7.49 -6.37 6.39
N ARG A 39 -7.72 -7.10 7.50
CA ARG A 39 -6.85 -8.18 7.99
C ARG A 39 -5.40 -7.76 8.24
N GLY A 40 -5.13 -6.47 8.47
CA GLY A 40 -3.80 -5.97 8.79
C GLY A 40 -2.81 -6.06 7.63
N SER A 41 -3.31 -6.02 6.38
CA SER A 41 -2.44 -6.11 5.21
C SER A 41 -1.61 -4.84 5.03
N ALA A 42 -0.29 -5.00 4.97
CA ALA A 42 0.60 -3.91 4.57
C ALA A 42 0.63 -3.69 3.05
N LEU A 43 0.23 -4.71 2.27
CA LEU A 43 0.47 -4.75 0.82
C LEU A 43 -0.79 -4.94 -0.03
N GLY A 44 -1.98 -4.79 0.55
CA GLY A 44 -3.24 -4.98 -0.16
C GLY A 44 -3.49 -6.45 -0.54
N PRO A 45 -4.22 -6.71 -1.65
CA PRO A 45 -4.48 -8.06 -2.15
C PRO A 45 -3.21 -8.80 -2.58
N ALA A 46 -3.19 -10.12 -2.45
CA ALA A 46 -2.03 -10.93 -2.83
C ALA A 46 -1.82 -10.94 -4.36
N HIS A 47 -0.58 -11.23 -4.79
CA HIS A 47 -0.20 -11.36 -6.20
C HIS A 47 -0.63 -12.70 -6.81
N THR A 48 -1.89 -13.08 -6.62
CA THR A 48 -2.47 -14.24 -7.31
C THR A 48 -3.06 -13.81 -8.65
N LEU A 49 -3.13 -14.72 -9.63
CA LEU A 49 -3.71 -14.43 -10.94
C LEU A 49 -5.12 -13.84 -10.84
N ARG A 50 -5.94 -14.33 -9.90
CA ARG A 50 -7.32 -13.87 -9.68
C ARG A 50 -7.42 -12.49 -8.99
N GLN A 51 -6.33 -11.97 -8.45
CA GLN A 51 -6.28 -10.67 -7.74
C GLN A 51 -5.37 -9.66 -8.46
N SER A 52 -4.94 -9.99 -9.69
CA SER A 52 -4.00 -9.22 -10.50
C SER A 52 -4.64 -8.71 -11.78
N ALA A 53 -3.99 -7.72 -12.39
CA ALA A 53 -4.35 -7.13 -13.69
C ALA A 53 -5.86 -6.84 -13.79
N PHE A 54 -6.53 -7.43 -14.79
CA PHE A 54 -7.94 -7.20 -15.11
C PHE A 54 -8.93 -7.65 -14.02
N PHE A 55 -8.49 -8.48 -13.07
CA PHE A 55 -9.34 -8.97 -11.98
C PHE A 55 -9.20 -8.16 -10.69
N ARG A 56 -8.36 -7.11 -10.69
CA ARG A 56 -8.24 -6.18 -9.57
C ARG A 56 -9.43 -5.24 -9.50
N GLY A 57 -9.70 -4.69 -8.32
CA GLY A 57 -10.78 -3.72 -8.10
C GLY A 57 -10.64 -2.50 -9.02
N VAL A 58 -11.72 -2.17 -9.73
CA VAL A 58 -11.79 -1.02 -10.65
C VAL A 58 -11.88 0.31 -9.90
N THR A 59 -11.41 1.39 -10.52
CA THR A 59 -11.39 2.75 -9.96
C THR A 59 -12.78 3.36 -9.77
N ARG A 60 -13.80 2.94 -10.53
CA ARG A 60 -15.19 3.44 -10.42
C ARG A 60 -16.15 2.33 -10.00
N SER A 61 -17.04 2.63 -9.07
CA SER A 61 -18.10 1.70 -8.67
C SER A 61 -19.05 1.40 -9.83
N ARG A 62 -19.38 0.12 -10.02
CA ARG A 62 -20.39 -0.32 -10.99
C ARG A 62 -21.83 -0.25 -10.46
N ARG A 63 -22.00 0.02 -9.17
CA ARG A 63 -23.29 -0.07 -8.46
C ARG A 63 -23.78 1.27 -7.92
N VAL A 64 -22.86 2.18 -7.60
CA VAL A 64 -23.17 3.48 -7.00
C VAL A 64 -22.59 4.54 -7.90
N ASP A 65 -23.44 5.41 -8.42
CA ASP A 65 -22.98 6.49 -9.29
C ASP A 65 -22.21 7.55 -8.48
N GLY A 66 -21.19 8.13 -9.10
CA GLY A 66 -20.29 9.09 -8.45
C GLY A 66 -19.34 8.50 -7.39
N LEU A 67 -19.33 7.19 -7.15
CA LEU A 67 -18.40 6.55 -6.22
C LEU A 67 -17.13 6.05 -6.91
N TYR A 68 -15.97 6.48 -6.40
CA TYR A 68 -14.65 6.11 -6.90
C TYR A 68 -13.77 5.52 -5.78
N TYR A 69 -12.81 4.69 -6.16
CA TYR A 69 -11.86 4.04 -5.27
C TYR A 69 -10.43 4.40 -5.70
N THR A 70 -9.58 4.69 -4.73
CA THR A 70 -8.15 5.02 -4.96
C THR A 70 -7.27 4.34 -3.91
N GLY A 71 -5.96 4.40 -4.10
CA GLY A 71 -4.96 3.88 -3.17
C GLY A 71 -4.57 2.42 -3.41
N ALA A 72 -3.90 1.83 -2.41
CA ALA A 72 -3.13 0.58 -2.56
C ALA A 72 -3.96 -0.68 -2.90
N THR A 73 -5.27 -0.64 -2.65
CA THR A 73 -6.19 -1.77 -2.90
C THR A 73 -6.94 -1.65 -4.23
N SER A 74 -6.76 -0.53 -4.95
CA SER A 74 -7.40 -0.24 -6.23
C SER A 74 -6.40 -0.42 -7.37
N VAL A 75 -6.86 -0.38 -8.62
CA VAL A 75 -5.95 -0.28 -9.77
C VAL A 75 -5.14 1.03 -9.65
N PRO A 76 -3.80 0.99 -9.88
CA PRO A 76 -3.03 -0.15 -10.37
C PRO A 76 -2.44 -1.06 -9.28
N GLY A 77 -2.33 -0.62 -8.02
CA GLY A 77 -1.94 -1.51 -6.92
C GLY A 77 -1.29 -0.85 -5.72
N VAL A 78 -0.61 -1.68 -4.93
CA VAL A 78 0.19 -1.30 -3.77
C VAL A 78 1.48 -0.58 -4.16
N GLY A 79 1.90 0.36 -3.31
CA GLY A 79 3.18 1.09 -3.42
C GLY A 79 2.93 2.58 -3.63
N LEU A 80 3.84 3.43 -3.13
CA LEU A 80 3.67 4.89 -3.20
C LEU A 80 3.40 5.39 -4.63
N PRO A 81 4.19 5.00 -5.66
CA PRO A 81 3.90 5.41 -7.03
C PRO A 81 2.53 4.94 -7.52
N MET A 82 2.14 3.71 -7.15
CA MET A 82 0.88 3.12 -7.58
C MET A 82 -0.33 3.81 -6.95
N CYS A 83 -0.22 4.22 -5.68
CA CYS A 83 -1.24 5.03 -5.01
C CYS A 83 -1.41 6.40 -5.69
N LEU A 84 -0.31 7.05 -6.09
CA LEU A 84 -0.36 8.33 -6.79
C LEU A 84 -1.01 8.20 -8.17
N ILE A 85 -0.61 7.19 -8.95
CA ILE A 85 -1.25 6.87 -10.23
C ILE A 85 -2.74 6.56 -10.02
N SER A 86 -3.10 5.83 -8.97
CA SER A 86 -4.52 5.54 -8.66
C SER A 86 -5.33 6.81 -8.40
N ALA A 87 -4.76 7.80 -7.72
CA ALA A 87 -5.40 9.09 -7.49
C ALA A 87 -5.57 9.88 -8.80
N GLU A 88 -4.55 9.85 -9.66
CA GLU A 88 -4.59 10.46 -10.97
C GLU A 88 -5.68 9.85 -11.87
N LEU A 89 -5.83 8.52 -11.86
CA LEU A 89 -6.89 7.82 -12.58
C LEU A 89 -8.30 8.23 -12.11
N VAL A 90 -8.49 8.45 -10.80
CA VAL A 90 -9.74 9.02 -10.28
C VAL A 90 -9.96 10.42 -10.84
N LEU A 91 -8.95 11.28 -10.83
CA LEU A 91 -9.05 12.65 -11.34
C LEU A 91 -9.42 12.66 -12.83
N LYS A 92 -8.80 11.80 -13.65
CA LYS A 92 -9.16 11.60 -15.05
C LYS A 92 -10.62 11.18 -15.21
N HIS A 93 -11.06 10.21 -14.43
CA HIS A 93 -12.46 9.76 -14.45
C HIS A 93 -13.47 10.85 -14.05
N VAL A 94 -13.14 11.67 -13.06
CA VAL A 94 -14.00 12.79 -12.63
C VAL A 94 -14.08 13.87 -13.70
N ARG A 95 -12.98 14.13 -14.42
CA ARG A 95 -12.92 15.12 -15.51
C ARG A 95 -13.44 14.61 -16.86
N GLY A 96 -13.73 13.32 -17.00
CA GLY A 96 -14.03 12.71 -18.30
C GLY A 96 -12.83 12.70 -19.24
N ASP A 97 -11.61 12.74 -18.69
CA ASP A 97 -10.37 12.69 -19.46
C ASP A 97 -10.02 11.23 -19.79
N HIS A 98 -9.92 10.94 -21.09
CA HIS A 98 -9.57 9.63 -21.64
C HIS A 98 -8.20 9.63 -22.33
N SER A 99 -7.41 10.69 -22.17
CA SER A 99 -6.07 10.80 -22.74
C SER A 99 -5.11 9.73 -22.17
N PRO A 100 -4.24 9.14 -23.01
CA PRO A 100 -3.18 8.26 -22.55
C PRO A 100 -2.08 9.05 -21.84
N GLY A 101 -1.33 8.37 -20.97
CA GLY A 101 -0.19 8.97 -20.26
C GLY A 101 -0.57 9.67 -18.95
N PRO A 102 0.40 10.31 -18.27
CA PRO A 102 0.15 11.08 -17.06
C PRO A 102 -0.58 12.40 -17.35
N LEU A 103 -1.24 12.96 -16.33
CA LEU A 103 -1.73 14.34 -16.32
C LEU A 103 -0.54 15.31 -16.34
N GLU A 104 -0.75 16.49 -16.92
CA GLU A 104 0.21 17.58 -16.79
C GLU A 104 0.39 17.95 -15.31
N GLU A 105 1.64 18.13 -14.91
CA GLU A 105 1.97 18.63 -13.58
C GLU A 105 1.46 20.08 -13.44
N PRO A 106 0.82 20.42 -12.30
CA PRO A 106 0.32 21.76 -12.05
C PRO A 106 1.42 22.82 -11.90
#